data_AF-A0A1G1L129-F1
#
_entry.id   AF-A0A1G1L129-F1
#
_cell.length_a   1.000
_cell.length_b   1.000
_cell.length_c   1.000
_cell.angle_alpha   90.00
_cell.angle_beta   90.00
_cell.angle_gamma   90.00
#
_symmetry.space_group_name_H-M   'P 1'
#
loop_
_entity.id
_entity.type
_entity.pdbx_description
1 polymer ?
#
loop_
_entity_poly.entity_id
_entity_poly.type
_entity_poly.pdbx_seq_one_letter_code
_entity_poly.pdbx_strand_id
1 'polypeptide(L)'
;MTVLSKNLFKKLLDRWQNHAPVPFVQLSCALAQITGHSKYMDLPYARLSKRLGKQLPKLDLPAPKEKTRILILIDRACTLRLNVSIAFALRLRGYDPQLIYCDGVFKICEQVSNLCPSAPCGSCLSRTEQVLQNAGLPYYPLSHFFKPSDNEIISDWLKKKTFDQLRHIGFWHGYNLEEMISRTLIRRFSHEEPWLFPNFPSRLRIATEQSMQSILAFERILEELNISRVYMFAGLVSTSYPLFVIARMRGLDCAITEYNYHASQIILKINDAPQLLNLKDEWAARRNIPLSETERKELYRYLDQRRNPKAPVFLDYQRSKESGMDDLKQQLRIPDRARIALLISNLTFDTSLRRDRSFFSTMNEWLVYSVRRFTALYPNDILIIRTHPGESLIAPLQVSKRIGDMLIEAFGYSLPSNVRLIDSDNKTNTFSLGQLAQIYISFMSSALNAELACNGKAQIVAGPAHVRGRGFTIDPETKEEYDHLLNRLFDLPPMSSEQKNLAERYARLSLMDYGFKLPFSLAPDDLLRHEIREKLFNLDQLMPNHSDVFDYFCDVIAGKHPDNRFSGNLATN
;
A
#
# COMPACT_ATOMS: atom_id res chain seq x y z
N MET A 1 -29.03 -9.90 24.47
CA MET A 1 -28.92 -9.05 23.26
C MET A 1 -30.31 -8.72 22.76
N THR A 2 -30.80 -7.50 23.01
CA THR A 2 -32.18 -7.09 22.74
C THR A 2 -32.38 -6.67 21.27
N VAL A 3 -33.57 -6.97 20.73
CA VAL A 3 -34.03 -6.67 19.36
C VAL A 3 -33.81 -5.19 18.94
N LEU A 4 -33.69 -4.29 19.92
CA LEU A 4 -33.34 -2.87 19.77
C LEU A 4 -32.00 -2.61 19.05
N SER A 5 -30.98 -3.48 19.22
CA SER A 5 -29.67 -3.26 18.57
C SER A 5 -29.68 -3.53 17.06
N LYS A 6 -30.53 -4.47 16.59
CA LYS A 6 -30.66 -4.82 15.17
C LYS A 6 -31.39 -3.74 14.37
N ASN A 7 -32.42 -3.12 14.95
CA ASN A 7 -33.20 -2.05 14.29
C ASN A 7 -32.42 -0.74 14.22
N LEU A 8 -31.66 -0.40 15.26
CA LEU A 8 -30.76 0.75 15.23
C LEU A 8 -29.65 0.54 14.18
N PHE A 9 -29.08 -0.67 14.11
CA PHE A 9 -28.09 -1.04 13.09
C PHE A 9 -28.64 -0.95 11.67
N LYS A 10 -29.87 -1.45 11.42
CA LYS A 10 -30.51 -1.36 10.09
C LYS A 10 -30.76 0.10 9.69
N LYS A 11 -31.25 0.94 10.62
CA LYS A 11 -31.43 2.39 10.37
C LYS A 11 -30.12 3.13 10.12
N LEU A 12 -29.03 2.75 10.79
CA LEU A 12 -27.70 3.30 10.56
C LEU A 12 -27.12 2.83 9.22
N LEU A 13 -27.32 1.58 8.84
CA LEU A 13 -26.91 1.01 7.55
C LEU A 13 -27.68 1.65 6.39
N ASP A 14 -29.00 1.84 6.55
CA ASP A 14 -29.86 2.50 5.55
C ASP A 14 -29.52 3.99 5.42
N ARG A 15 -29.19 4.69 6.53
CA ARG A 15 -28.64 6.06 6.46
C ARG A 15 -27.24 6.11 5.83
N TRP A 16 -26.41 5.10 6.07
CA TRP A 16 -25.04 5.01 5.53
C TRP A 16 -25.04 4.77 4.01
N GLN A 17 -25.88 3.86 3.50
CA GLN A 17 -26.06 3.64 2.06
C GLN A 17 -26.52 4.90 1.31
N ASN A 18 -27.23 5.80 2.00
CA ASN A 18 -27.83 6.98 1.40
C ASN A 18 -26.99 8.28 1.53
N HIS A 19 -26.02 8.38 2.46
CA HIS A 19 -25.43 9.70 2.78
C HIS A 19 -23.89 9.82 2.94
N ALA A 20 -23.07 8.75 2.83
CA ALA A 20 -21.61 8.94 2.88
C ALA A 20 -20.79 7.84 2.17
N PRO A 21 -19.72 8.19 1.42
CA PRO A 21 -18.78 7.25 0.81
C PRO A 21 -17.68 6.89 1.82
N VAL A 22 -18.08 6.33 2.96
CA VAL A 22 -17.19 5.81 3.99
C VAL A 22 -17.12 4.30 3.72
N PRO A 23 -16.04 3.74 3.12
CA PRO A 23 -15.95 2.31 2.82
C PRO A 23 -16.48 1.43 3.95
N PHE A 24 -17.22 0.37 3.64
CA PHE A 24 -17.88 -0.51 4.62
C PHE A 24 -16.94 -1.00 5.73
N VAL A 25 -15.67 -1.21 5.38
CA VAL A 25 -14.53 -1.52 6.28
C VAL A 25 -14.38 -0.48 7.40
N GLN A 26 -14.67 0.79 7.11
CA GLN A 26 -14.56 1.91 8.05
C GLN A 26 -15.69 1.93 9.09
N LEU A 27 -16.94 1.75 8.64
CA LEU A 27 -18.08 1.62 9.54
C LEU A 27 -17.93 0.36 10.40
N SER A 28 -17.41 -0.73 9.82
CA SER A 28 -17.20 -1.97 10.54
C SER A 28 -16.02 -1.95 11.51
N CYS A 29 -14.92 -1.24 11.22
CA CYS A 29 -13.84 -0.98 12.18
C CYS A 29 -14.36 -0.15 13.36
N ALA A 30 -15.05 0.96 13.07
CA ALA A 30 -15.62 1.84 14.09
C ALA A 30 -16.66 1.09 14.95
N LEU A 31 -17.53 0.29 14.33
CA LEU A 31 -18.49 -0.55 15.05
C LEU A 31 -17.82 -1.70 15.80
N ALA A 32 -16.76 -2.32 15.29
CA ALA A 32 -16.00 -3.35 16.01
C ALA A 32 -15.28 -2.76 17.24
N GLN A 33 -14.82 -1.52 17.15
CA GLN A 33 -14.24 -0.77 18.27
C GLN A 33 -15.29 -0.36 19.31
N ILE A 34 -16.48 0.10 18.88
CA ILE A 34 -17.56 0.53 19.78
C ILE A 34 -18.25 -0.68 20.44
N THR A 35 -18.40 -1.79 19.72
CA THR A 35 -19.18 -2.94 20.18
C THR A 35 -18.32 -4.11 20.66
N GLY A 36 -17.00 -4.08 20.45
CA GLY A 36 -16.10 -5.21 20.70
C GLY A 36 -16.31 -6.42 19.77
N HIS A 37 -17.16 -6.29 18.73
CA HIS A 37 -17.55 -7.40 17.85
C HIS A 37 -17.18 -7.11 16.40
N SER A 38 -16.24 -7.88 15.84
CA SER A 38 -15.74 -7.76 14.46
C SER A 38 -16.68 -8.28 13.37
N LYS A 39 -17.92 -8.63 13.71
CA LYS A 39 -18.86 -9.37 12.85
C LYS A 39 -19.19 -8.69 11.51
N TYR A 40 -18.96 -7.38 11.39
CA TYR A 40 -19.29 -6.58 10.21
C TYR A 40 -18.10 -6.26 9.30
N MET A 41 -16.86 -6.41 9.76
CA MET A 41 -15.65 -6.24 8.92
C MET A 41 -15.56 -7.30 7.82
N ASP A 42 -16.28 -8.39 8.04
CA ASP A 42 -15.84 -9.70 7.62
C ASP A 42 -16.91 -10.47 6.85
N LEU A 43 -18.11 -9.92 6.62
CA LEU A 43 -19.20 -10.68 5.99
C LEU A 43 -18.87 -11.18 4.57
N PRO A 44 -18.31 -10.35 3.67
CA PRO A 44 -17.91 -10.83 2.35
C PRO A 44 -16.70 -11.77 2.39
N TYR A 45 -15.67 -11.42 3.17
CA TYR A 45 -14.47 -12.25 3.33
C TYR A 45 -14.76 -13.59 4.01
N ALA A 46 -15.60 -13.63 5.04
CA ALA A 46 -15.99 -14.86 5.74
C ALA A 46 -16.85 -15.78 4.87
N ARG A 47 -17.76 -15.22 4.06
CA ARG A 47 -18.50 -16.01 3.06
C ARG A 47 -17.56 -16.63 2.03
N LEU A 48 -16.57 -15.86 1.59
CA LEU A 48 -15.57 -16.30 0.62
C LEU A 48 -14.63 -17.35 1.20
N SER A 49 -14.07 -17.13 2.40
CA SER A 49 -13.28 -18.12 3.17
C SER A 49 -14.05 -19.42 3.38
N LYS A 50 -15.32 -19.34 3.78
CA LYS A 50 -16.18 -20.52 3.95
C LYS A 50 -16.40 -21.27 2.63
N ARG A 51 -16.51 -20.56 1.50
CA ARG A 51 -16.62 -21.19 0.17
C ARG A 51 -15.31 -21.86 -0.22
N LEU A 52 -14.17 -21.17 -0.08
CA LEU A 52 -12.84 -21.71 -0.34
C LEU A 52 -12.59 -22.98 0.45
N GLY A 53 -12.79 -22.96 1.78
CA GLY A 53 -12.62 -24.14 2.62
C GLY A 53 -13.56 -25.30 2.28
N LYS A 54 -14.68 -25.08 1.57
CA LYS A 54 -15.56 -26.15 1.07
C LYS A 54 -15.20 -26.64 -0.33
N GLN A 55 -14.56 -25.80 -1.13
CA GLN A 55 -14.29 -26.03 -2.54
C GLN A 55 -12.91 -26.65 -2.75
N LEU A 56 -11.90 -26.10 -2.08
CA LEU A 56 -10.51 -26.51 -2.17
C LEU A 56 -10.27 -28.00 -1.87
N PRO A 57 -10.83 -28.60 -0.80
CA PRO A 57 -10.66 -30.04 -0.55
C PRO A 57 -11.31 -30.96 -1.59
N LYS A 58 -12.01 -30.42 -2.61
CA LYS A 58 -12.48 -31.22 -3.76
C LYS A 58 -11.40 -31.43 -4.82
N LEU A 59 -10.31 -30.67 -4.77
CA LEU A 59 -9.17 -30.86 -5.65
C LEU A 59 -8.31 -32.00 -5.10
N ASP A 60 -8.04 -33.00 -5.92
CA ASP A 60 -7.08 -34.03 -5.59
C ASP A 60 -5.66 -33.44 -5.64
N LEU A 61 -5.05 -33.27 -4.47
CA LEU A 61 -3.73 -32.68 -4.35
C LEU A 61 -2.67 -33.78 -4.49
N PRO A 62 -1.84 -33.74 -5.54
CA PRO A 62 -0.80 -34.75 -5.71
C PRO A 62 0.20 -34.68 -4.55
N ALA A 63 0.90 -35.78 -4.27
CA ALA A 63 2.08 -35.73 -3.41
C ALA A 63 3.12 -34.74 -3.99
N PRO A 64 3.98 -34.12 -3.15
CA PRO A 64 5.02 -33.24 -3.67
C PRO A 64 5.99 -34.10 -4.49
N LYS A 65 6.24 -33.68 -5.71
CA LYS A 65 7.19 -34.35 -6.61
C LYS A 65 8.55 -33.66 -6.58
N GLU A 66 8.57 -32.36 -6.36
CA GLU A 66 9.79 -31.57 -6.27
C GLU A 66 10.29 -31.43 -4.83
N LYS A 67 11.62 -31.32 -4.66
CA LYS A 67 12.25 -30.99 -3.36
C LYS A 67 12.12 -29.51 -2.98
N THR A 68 11.59 -28.68 -3.87
CA THR A 68 11.43 -27.24 -3.69
C THR A 68 10.36 -26.95 -2.65
N ARG A 69 10.78 -26.69 -1.41
CA ARG A 69 9.87 -26.24 -0.34
C ARG A 69 9.76 -24.73 -0.35
N ILE A 70 8.51 -24.26 -0.38
CA ILE A 70 8.16 -22.85 -0.58
C ILE A 70 7.40 -22.37 0.64
N LEU A 71 7.97 -21.42 1.39
CA LEU A 71 7.27 -20.78 2.50
C LEU A 71 6.25 -19.78 1.96
N ILE A 72 4.99 -19.89 2.38
CA ILE A 72 3.92 -18.92 2.09
C ILE A 72 3.51 -18.23 3.38
N LEU A 73 3.81 -16.94 3.51
CA LEU A 73 3.46 -16.15 4.69
C LEU A 73 2.02 -15.61 4.58
N ILE A 74 1.21 -15.90 5.59
CA ILE A 74 -0.17 -15.42 5.77
C ILE A 74 -0.23 -14.55 7.04
N ASP A 75 0.21 -13.30 6.90
CA ASP A 75 0.22 -12.31 7.98
C ASP A 75 -1.08 -11.50 8.06
N ARG A 76 -1.98 -11.62 7.07
CA ARG A 76 -3.21 -10.81 6.96
C ARG A 76 -4.41 -11.63 6.46
N ALA A 77 -5.58 -11.38 7.05
CA ALA A 77 -6.82 -12.01 6.64
C ALA A 77 -7.29 -11.62 5.22
N CYS A 78 -7.01 -10.39 4.77
CA CYS A 78 -7.46 -9.90 3.46
C CYS A 78 -6.76 -10.61 2.28
N THR A 79 -5.54 -11.12 2.48
CA THR A 79 -4.74 -11.81 1.44
C THR A 79 -4.88 -13.32 1.49
N LEU A 80 -5.59 -13.88 2.49
CA LEU A 80 -5.77 -15.31 2.72
C LEU A 80 -6.18 -16.06 1.45
N ARG A 81 -7.15 -15.53 0.70
CA ARG A 81 -7.64 -16.14 -0.53
C ARG A 81 -6.54 -16.29 -1.57
N LEU A 82 -5.79 -15.22 -1.82
CA LEU A 82 -4.72 -15.21 -2.80
C LEU A 82 -3.63 -16.21 -2.40
N ASN A 83 -3.16 -16.12 -1.14
CA ASN A 83 -2.08 -16.96 -0.63
C ASN A 83 -2.43 -18.45 -0.68
N VAL A 84 -3.64 -18.82 -0.26
CA VAL A 84 -4.11 -20.21 -0.33
C VAL A 84 -4.31 -20.66 -1.79
N SER A 85 -4.84 -19.81 -2.67
CA SER A 85 -4.99 -20.15 -4.10
C SER A 85 -3.63 -20.44 -4.75
N ILE A 86 -2.61 -19.63 -4.45
CA ILE A 86 -1.24 -19.84 -4.92
C ILE A 86 -0.65 -21.12 -4.33
N ALA A 87 -0.86 -21.39 -3.04
CA ALA A 87 -0.43 -22.65 -2.42
C ALA A 87 -1.02 -23.88 -3.14
N PHE A 88 -2.31 -23.85 -3.45
CA PHE A 88 -2.96 -24.92 -4.22
C PHE A 88 -2.42 -25.04 -5.63
N ALA A 89 -2.29 -23.92 -6.36
CA ALA A 89 -1.74 -23.91 -7.71
C ALA A 89 -0.31 -24.48 -7.74
N LEU A 90 0.52 -24.15 -6.75
CA LEU A 90 1.86 -24.73 -6.58
C LEU A 90 1.78 -26.24 -6.32
N ARG A 91 0.90 -26.66 -5.41
CA ARG A 91 0.75 -28.08 -5.07
C ARG A 91 0.28 -28.91 -6.26
N LEU A 92 -0.69 -28.43 -7.03
CA LEU A 92 -1.18 -29.08 -8.25
C LEU A 92 -0.09 -29.22 -9.33
N ARG A 93 0.94 -28.36 -9.30
CA ARG A 93 2.14 -28.44 -10.16
C ARG A 93 3.27 -29.28 -9.56
N GLY A 94 3.06 -29.89 -8.38
CA GLY A 94 3.99 -30.82 -7.76
C GLY A 94 5.00 -30.20 -6.78
N TYR A 95 4.89 -28.91 -6.47
CA TYR A 95 5.73 -28.24 -5.48
C TYR A 95 5.23 -28.47 -4.04
N ASP A 96 6.04 -28.10 -3.05
CA ASP A 96 5.76 -28.32 -1.64
C ASP A 96 5.58 -27.00 -0.86
N PRO A 97 4.37 -26.40 -0.87
CA PRO A 97 4.09 -25.17 -0.13
C PRO A 97 3.94 -25.45 1.38
N GLN A 98 4.60 -24.64 2.19
CA GLN A 98 4.55 -24.63 3.65
C GLN A 98 3.90 -23.33 4.12
N LEU A 99 2.68 -23.40 4.65
CA LEU A 99 1.91 -22.21 5.01
C LEU A 99 2.24 -21.77 6.45
N ILE A 100 2.75 -20.56 6.62
CA ILE A 100 2.99 -19.97 7.94
C ILE A 100 2.00 -18.85 8.16
N TYR A 101 1.21 -18.90 9.22
CA TYR A 101 0.21 -17.86 9.50
C TYR A 101 0.44 -17.14 10.82
N CYS A 102 0.12 -15.84 10.86
CA CYS A 102 0.10 -15.08 12.10
C CYS A 102 -1.11 -15.50 12.95
N ASP A 103 -0.83 -16.10 14.09
CA ASP A 103 -1.80 -16.56 15.08
C ASP A 103 -1.98 -15.56 16.23
N GLY A 104 -1.69 -14.28 15.96
CA GLY A 104 -1.89 -13.20 16.95
C GLY A 104 -0.86 -13.19 18.08
N VAL A 105 0.26 -13.90 17.92
CA VAL A 105 1.39 -13.90 18.87
C VAL A 105 2.01 -12.51 19.07
N PHE A 106 1.89 -11.64 18.07
CA PHE A 106 2.45 -10.31 18.07
C PHE A 106 1.55 -9.27 18.74
N LYS A 107 2.16 -8.50 19.66
CA LYS A 107 1.50 -7.43 20.43
C LYS A 107 1.24 -6.18 19.56
N ILE A 108 2.01 -5.98 18.49
CA ILE A 108 1.79 -4.93 17.50
C ILE A 108 1.38 -5.58 16.19
N CYS A 109 0.21 -5.18 15.69
CA CYS A 109 -0.28 -5.56 14.37
C CYS A 109 -0.34 -4.34 13.46
N GLU A 110 0.04 -4.53 12.21
CA GLU A 110 0.07 -3.50 11.17
C GLU A 110 -1.27 -3.24 10.49
N GLN A 111 -2.28 -4.05 10.80
CA GLN A 111 -3.67 -3.85 10.38
C GLN A 111 -4.43 -2.89 11.31
N VAL A 112 -3.80 -2.39 12.39
CA VAL A 112 -4.45 -1.52 13.37
C VAL A 112 -3.57 -0.33 13.75
N SER A 113 -4.11 0.89 13.72
CA SER A 113 -3.41 2.08 14.21
C SER A 113 -3.25 2.06 15.72
N ASN A 114 -2.40 2.96 16.20
CA ASN A 114 -2.11 3.20 17.60
C ASN A 114 -3.34 3.61 18.41
N LEU A 115 -4.40 4.11 17.76
CA LEU A 115 -5.68 4.42 18.40
C LEU A 115 -6.45 3.15 18.81
N CYS A 116 -6.15 2.00 18.21
CA CYS A 116 -6.75 0.72 18.57
C CYS A 116 -5.86 0.01 19.61
N PRO A 117 -6.33 -0.21 20.85
CA PRO A 117 -5.48 -0.73 21.93
C PRO A 117 -4.96 -2.15 21.65
N SER A 118 -5.75 -2.99 20.97
CA SER A 118 -5.40 -4.36 20.58
C SER A 118 -5.93 -4.70 19.18
N ALA A 119 -5.25 -5.62 18.50
CA ALA A 119 -5.71 -6.13 17.21
C ALA A 119 -6.90 -7.09 17.39
N PRO A 120 -7.91 -7.09 16.50
CA PRO A 120 -9.04 -8.02 16.56
C PRO A 120 -8.65 -9.41 16.05
N CYS A 121 -7.63 -10.03 16.66
CA CYS A 121 -7.04 -11.29 16.22
C CYS A 121 -8.09 -12.41 16.12
N GLY A 122 -9.04 -12.48 17.06
CA GLY A 122 -10.02 -13.57 17.12
C GLY A 122 -10.76 -13.87 15.81
N SER A 123 -11.28 -12.85 15.09
CA SER A 123 -11.94 -13.12 13.80
C SER A 123 -10.97 -13.31 12.65
N CYS A 124 -9.76 -12.73 12.72
CA CYS A 124 -8.70 -13.02 11.76
C CYS A 124 -8.31 -14.51 11.83
N LEU A 125 -7.93 -14.99 13.02
CA LEU A 125 -7.54 -16.38 13.26
C LEU A 125 -8.63 -17.36 12.89
N SER A 126 -9.84 -17.18 13.43
CA SER A 126 -10.94 -18.13 13.21
C SER A 126 -11.22 -18.38 11.73
N ARG A 127 -11.09 -17.35 10.88
CA ARG A 127 -11.25 -17.48 9.42
C ARG A 127 -10.06 -18.18 8.77
N THR A 128 -8.85 -17.79 9.15
CA THR A 128 -7.63 -18.39 8.61
C THR A 128 -7.60 -19.88 8.93
N GLU A 129 -7.82 -20.26 10.19
CA GLU A 129 -7.84 -21.66 10.62
C GLU A 129 -8.95 -22.45 9.95
N GLN A 130 -10.15 -21.88 9.79
CA GLN A 130 -11.24 -22.54 9.06
C GLN A 130 -10.85 -22.88 7.61
N VAL A 131 -10.08 -22.02 6.93
CA VAL A 131 -9.62 -22.30 5.57
C VAL A 131 -8.49 -23.34 5.59
N LEU A 132 -7.50 -23.16 6.47
CA LEU A 132 -6.31 -24.01 6.53
C LEU A 132 -6.62 -25.45 6.99
N GLN A 133 -7.49 -25.63 7.99
CA GLN A 133 -7.94 -26.96 8.44
C GLN A 133 -8.57 -27.77 7.30
N ASN A 134 -9.25 -27.09 6.37
CA ASN A 134 -9.88 -27.72 5.22
C ASN A 134 -9.00 -27.73 3.97
N ALA A 135 -7.80 -27.13 4.01
CA ALA A 135 -6.93 -26.99 2.85
C ALA A 135 -6.19 -28.29 2.50
N GLY A 136 -5.99 -29.21 3.44
CA GLY A 136 -5.18 -30.41 3.20
C GLY A 136 -3.71 -30.12 2.83
N LEU A 137 -3.20 -28.92 3.17
CA LEU A 137 -1.82 -28.49 2.98
C LEU A 137 -1.12 -28.35 4.34
N PRO A 138 0.22 -28.53 4.41
CA PRO A 138 0.98 -28.27 5.63
C PRO A 138 0.85 -26.80 6.05
N TYR A 139 0.46 -26.56 7.30
CA TYR A 139 0.39 -25.22 7.86
C TYR A 139 0.82 -25.19 9.32
N TYR A 140 1.42 -24.07 9.74
CA TYR A 140 1.93 -23.88 11.09
C TYR A 140 1.58 -22.47 11.60
N PRO A 141 1.12 -22.32 12.85
CA PRO A 141 1.05 -21.01 13.49
C PRO A 141 2.47 -20.49 13.71
N LEU A 142 2.67 -19.18 13.57
CA LEU A 142 3.99 -18.56 13.76
C LEU A 142 4.55 -18.84 15.16
N SER A 143 3.70 -18.84 16.19
CA SER A 143 4.08 -19.19 17.56
C SER A 143 4.63 -20.60 17.76
N HIS A 144 4.37 -21.53 16.83
CA HIS A 144 4.94 -22.88 16.86
C HIS A 144 6.47 -22.86 16.92
N PHE A 145 7.06 -21.85 16.28
CA PHE A 145 8.51 -21.69 16.19
C PHE A 145 9.04 -20.74 17.26
N PHE A 146 8.35 -20.54 18.39
CA PHE A 146 8.84 -19.71 19.50
C PHE A 146 9.30 -20.64 20.63
N LYS A 147 10.49 -20.40 21.19
CA LYS A 147 11.01 -21.18 22.32
C LYS A 147 10.95 -20.35 23.60
N PRO A 148 10.66 -20.95 24.77
CA PRO A 148 10.70 -20.23 26.04
C PRO A 148 12.05 -19.53 26.30
N SER A 149 13.16 -20.15 25.90
CA SER A 149 14.51 -19.57 25.97
C SER A 149 14.66 -18.28 25.17
N ASP A 150 13.91 -18.11 24.06
CA ASP A 150 13.97 -16.89 23.24
C ASP A 150 13.49 -15.68 24.07
N ASN A 151 12.45 -15.87 24.88
CA ASN A 151 11.92 -14.80 25.74
C ASN A 151 12.91 -14.39 26.83
N GLU A 152 13.66 -15.35 27.39
CA GLU A 152 14.70 -15.07 28.39
C GLU A 152 15.85 -14.26 27.76
N ILE A 153 16.36 -14.71 26.62
CA ILE A 153 17.43 -14.01 25.87
C ILE A 153 17.02 -12.58 25.53
N ILE A 154 15.81 -12.40 24.99
CA ILE A 154 15.30 -11.09 24.59
C ILE A 154 15.07 -10.21 25.80
N SER A 155 14.48 -10.75 26.88
CA SER A 155 14.21 -10.02 28.12
C SER A 155 15.51 -9.54 28.77
N ASP A 156 16.53 -10.40 28.87
CA ASP A 156 17.81 -10.06 29.45
C ASP A 156 18.61 -9.08 28.59
N TRP A 157 18.49 -9.18 27.27
CA TRP A 157 19.05 -8.18 26.37
C TRP A 157 18.37 -6.81 26.57
N LEU A 158 17.03 -6.78 26.60
CA LEU A 158 16.25 -5.54 26.76
C LEU A 158 16.47 -4.87 28.13
N LYS A 159 16.61 -5.63 29.22
CA LYS A 159 16.89 -5.07 30.57
C LYS A 159 18.20 -4.30 30.63
N LYS A 160 19.17 -4.64 29.78
CA LYS A 160 20.49 -3.99 29.70
C LYS A 160 20.50 -2.73 28.84
N LYS A 161 19.36 -2.34 28.25
CA LYS A 161 19.26 -1.20 27.35
C LYS A 161 18.50 -0.04 27.98
N THR A 162 19.06 1.16 27.88
CA THR A 162 18.34 2.40 28.18
C THR A 162 17.38 2.75 27.05
N PHE A 163 16.42 3.63 27.31
CA PHE A 163 15.52 4.12 26.26
C PHE A 163 16.26 4.76 25.08
N ASP A 164 17.31 5.55 25.34
CA ASP A 164 18.11 6.18 24.29
C ASP A 164 18.88 5.16 23.44
N GLN A 165 19.40 4.10 24.07
CA GLN A 165 20.00 2.99 23.33
C GLN A 165 18.98 2.24 22.48
N LEU A 166 17.71 2.16 22.91
CA LEU A 166 16.65 1.55 22.11
C LEU A 166 16.24 2.40 20.90
N ARG A 167 16.50 3.72 20.91
CA ARG A 167 16.23 4.59 19.76
C ARG A 167 17.26 4.44 18.64
N HIS A 168 18.47 3.95 18.98
CA HIS A 168 19.60 3.81 18.07
C HIS A 168 20.24 2.42 18.22
N ILE A 169 19.45 1.38 17.97
CA ILE A 169 19.85 -0.01 18.17
C ILE A 169 20.82 -0.49 17.08
N GLY A 170 20.70 0.03 15.85
CA GLY A 170 21.41 -0.49 14.69
C GLY A 170 21.08 -1.97 14.43
N PHE A 171 22.05 -2.85 14.71
CA PHE A 171 22.01 -4.26 14.30
C PHE A 171 21.90 -5.24 15.48
N TRP A 172 21.26 -6.40 15.23
CA TRP A 172 21.20 -7.53 16.16
C TRP A 172 21.31 -8.85 15.39
N HIS A 173 22.29 -9.69 15.76
CA HIS A 173 22.67 -10.90 15.00
C HIS A 173 22.86 -10.67 13.50
N GLY A 174 23.48 -9.54 13.11
CA GLY A 174 23.73 -9.19 11.71
C GLY A 174 22.51 -8.60 10.97
N TYR A 175 21.34 -8.58 11.58
CA TYR A 175 20.12 -7.99 11.01
C TYR A 175 19.97 -6.53 11.41
N ASN A 176 19.56 -5.66 10.48
CA ASN A 176 19.23 -4.26 10.76
C ASN A 176 17.93 -4.17 11.56
N LEU A 177 18.05 -4.35 12.87
CA LEU A 177 16.94 -4.38 13.81
C LEU A 177 16.25 -3.02 13.91
N GLU A 178 17.01 -1.93 13.81
CA GLU A 178 16.47 -0.57 13.81
C GLU A 178 15.48 -0.34 12.66
N GLU A 179 15.81 -0.78 11.45
CA GLU A 179 14.90 -0.63 10.31
C GLU A 179 13.62 -1.47 10.47
N MET A 180 13.72 -2.70 10.97
CA MET A 180 12.55 -3.56 11.24
C MET A 180 11.60 -2.92 12.26
N ILE A 181 12.15 -2.34 13.32
CA ILE A 181 11.41 -1.62 14.35
C ILE A 181 10.77 -0.37 13.74
N SER A 182 11.54 0.43 13.01
CA SER A 182 11.08 1.68 12.39
C SER A 182 9.87 1.44 11.48
N ARG A 183 9.95 0.46 10.58
CA ARG A 183 8.84 0.09 9.68
C ARG A 183 7.59 -0.35 10.45
N THR A 184 7.76 -1.10 11.53
CA THR A 184 6.67 -1.54 12.40
C THR A 184 6.02 -0.36 13.12
N LEU A 185 6.81 0.54 13.70
CA LEU A 185 6.34 1.69 14.46
C LEU A 185 5.67 2.73 13.55
N ILE A 186 6.24 3.08 12.40
CA ILE A 186 5.63 4.01 11.44
C ILE A 186 4.22 3.54 11.07
N ARG A 187 4.08 2.25 10.77
CA ARG A 187 2.79 1.67 10.40
C ARG A 187 1.82 1.64 11.57
N ARG A 188 2.29 1.23 12.75
CA ARG A 188 1.50 1.18 13.98
C ARG A 188 1.00 2.57 14.39
N PHE A 189 1.86 3.57 14.39
CA PHE A 189 1.49 4.95 14.69
C PHE A 189 0.71 5.62 13.56
N SER A 190 0.79 5.05 12.35
CA SER A 190 0.26 5.69 11.15
C SER A 190 0.78 7.13 11.06
N HIS A 191 2.07 7.29 11.35
CA HIS A 191 2.76 8.57 11.43
C HIS A 191 4.25 8.38 11.20
N GLU A 192 4.87 9.33 10.49
CA GLU A 192 6.27 9.21 10.11
C GLU A 192 7.23 9.46 11.29
N GLU A 193 6.76 10.25 12.26
CA GLU A 193 7.47 10.62 13.50
C GLU A 193 6.78 9.98 14.72
N PRO A 194 6.96 8.67 14.96
CA PRO A 194 6.29 7.99 16.06
C PRO A 194 6.73 8.47 17.45
N TRP A 195 7.87 9.15 17.57
CA TRP A 195 8.37 9.70 18.84
C TRP A 195 7.58 10.89 19.39
N LEU A 196 6.70 11.49 18.59
CA LEU A 196 5.82 12.58 19.03
C LEU A 196 4.69 12.10 19.96
N PHE A 197 4.49 10.78 20.08
CA PHE A 197 3.37 10.21 20.82
C PHE A 197 3.79 9.77 22.24
N PRO A 198 2.97 10.05 23.27
CA PRO A 198 3.33 9.74 24.67
C PRO A 198 3.60 8.26 24.94
N ASN A 199 2.95 7.35 24.21
CA ASN A 199 3.13 5.91 24.34
C ASN A 199 4.27 5.35 23.46
N PHE A 200 5.07 6.19 22.82
CA PHE A 200 6.21 5.76 22.01
C PHE A 200 7.22 4.89 22.78
N PRO A 201 7.65 5.22 24.02
CA PRO A 201 8.64 4.42 24.73
C PRO A 201 8.20 2.98 24.98
N SER A 202 6.94 2.77 25.37
CA SER A 202 6.40 1.43 25.59
C SER A 202 6.24 0.67 24.27
N ARG A 203 5.80 1.34 23.20
CA ARG A 203 5.65 0.73 21.87
C ARG A 203 7.00 0.39 21.23
N LEU A 204 8.02 1.22 21.42
CA LEU A 204 9.39 0.95 20.97
C LEU A 204 9.92 -0.35 21.59
N ARG A 205 9.74 -0.53 22.90
CA ARG A 205 10.17 -1.74 23.60
C ARG A 205 9.44 -2.99 23.08
N ILE A 206 8.12 -2.90 22.89
CA ILE A 206 7.32 -4.01 22.33
C ILE A 206 7.73 -4.34 20.90
N ALA A 207 7.92 -3.32 20.05
CA ALA A 207 8.36 -3.52 18.66
C ALA A 207 9.75 -4.15 18.59
N THR A 208 10.64 -3.80 19.53
CA THR A 208 11.96 -4.40 19.66
C THR A 208 11.85 -5.89 20.01
N GLU A 209 11.10 -6.22 21.06
CA GLU A 209 10.82 -7.61 21.49
C GLU A 209 10.27 -8.44 20.31
N GLN A 210 9.23 -7.94 19.66
CA GLN A 210 8.57 -8.59 18.52
C GLN A 210 9.49 -8.77 17.31
N SER A 211 10.35 -7.79 17.00
CA SER A 211 11.28 -7.89 15.87
C SER A 211 12.36 -8.93 16.14
N MET A 212 12.89 -8.99 17.38
CA MET A 212 13.84 -10.02 17.79
C MET A 212 13.19 -11.42 17.78
N GLN A 213 11.95 -11.57 18.27
CA GLN A 213 11.18 -12.81 18.19
C GLN A 213 10.98 -13.24 16.72
N SER A 214 10.64 -12.30 15.84
CA SER A 214 10.46 -12.57 14.41
C SER A 214 11.74 -13.09 13.78
N ILE A 215 12.90 -12.50 14.13
CA ILE A 215 14.21 -12.96 13.64
C ILE A 215 14.45 -14.41 14.03
N LEU A 216 14.35 -14.74 15.32
CA LEU A 216 14.60 -16.09 15.82
C LEU A 216 13.63 -17.11 15.22
N ALA A 217 12.34 -16.75 15.11
CA ALA A 217 11.32 -17.62 14.55
C ALA A 217 11.54 -17.86 13.06
N PHE A 218 11.81 -16.84 12.25
CA PHE A 218 12.02 -17.03 10.81
C PHE A 218 13.31 -17.76 10.49
N GLU A 219 14.39 -17.51 11.22
CA GLU A 219 15.62 -18.30 11.09
C GLU A 219 15.34 -19.79 11.30
N ARG A 220 14.57 -20.10 12.32
CA ARG A 220 14.16 -21.46 12.67
C ARG A 220 13.23 -22.07 11.63
N ILE A 221 12.24 -21.33 11.16
CA ILE A 221 11.30 -21.78 10.13
C ILE A 221 12.05 -22.15 8.85
N LEU A 222 12.95 -21.27 8.38
CA LEU A 222 13.70 -21.52 7.14
C LEU A 222 14.57 -22.77 7.25
N GLU A 223 15.11 -23.05 8.43
CA GLU A 223 16.04 -24.14 8.70
C GLU A 223 15.32 -25.46 9.00
N GLU A 224 14.40 -25.49 9.97
CA GLU A 224 13.66 -26.69 10.39
C GLU A 224 12.74 -27.21 9.28
N LEU A 225 12.15 -26.32 8.47
CA LEU A 225 11.33 -26.74 7.33
C LEU A 225 12.14 -26.90 6.05
N ASN A 226 13.46 -26.63 6.04
CA ASN A 226 14.33 -26.69 4.86
C ASN A 226 13.75 -25.91 3.67
N ILE A 227 13.44 -24.63 3.90
CA ILE A 227 12.83 -23.74 2.91
C ILE A 227 13.86 -23.31 1.88
N SER A 228 13.48 -23.38 0.60
CA SER A 228 14.32 -23.03 -0.54
C SER A 228 13.87 -21.77 -1.28
N ARG A 229 12.61 -21.38 -1.09
CA ARG A 229 11.97 -20.23 -1.73
C ARG A 229 10.95 -19.62 -0.78
N VAL A 230 10.74 -18.31 -0.89
CA VAL A 230 9.75 -17.60 -0.07
C VAL A 230 8.75 -16.90 -0.96
N TYR A 231 7.47 -17.00 -0.61
CA TYR A 231 6.41 -16.20 -1.18
C TYR A 231 5.69 -15.41 -0.07
N MET A 232 5.48 -14.13 -0.30
CA MET A 232 4.81 -13.25 0.66
C MET A 232 4.03 -12.13 -0.01
N PHE A 233 3.17 -11.50 0.78
CA PHE A 233 2.48 -10.28 0.40
C PHE A 233 3.17 -9.05 1.01
N ALA A 234 3.31 -8.00 0.21
CA ALA A 234 3.90 -6.71 0.49
C ALA A 234 5.42 -6.62 0.74
N GLY A 235 6.01 -7.46 1.59
CA GLY A 235 7.47 -7.52 1.82
C GLY A 235 8.14 -6.31 2.52
N LEU A 236 7.47 -5.16 2.68
CA LEU A 236 8.06 -3.95 3.31
C LEU A 236 7.46 -3.56 4.66
N VAL A 237 6.59 -4.40 5.23
CA VAL A 237 5.84 -4.08 6.44
C VAL A 237 5.91 -5.15 7.50
N SER A 238 6.03 -4.72 8.77
CA SER A 238 5.77 -5.55 9.97
C SER A 238 6.35 -6.95 9.81
N THR A 239 5.57 -8.02 9.95
CA THR A 239 5.98 -9.42 9.86
C THR A 239 6.61 -9.82 8.51
N SER A 240 6.18 -9.22 7.39
CA SER A 240 6.74 -9.55 6.06
C SER A 240 8.17 -9.05 5.86
N TYR A 241 8.56 -7.94 6.51
CA TYR A 241 9.88 -7.34 6.31
C TYR A 241 11.03 -8.15 6.95
N PRO A 242 10.96 -8.60 8.22
CA PRO A 242 11.94 -9.51 8.80
C PRO A 242 12.12 -10.76 7.96
N LEU A 243 11.03 -11.43 7.55
CA LEU A 243 11.12 -12.61 6.69
C LEU A 243 11.85 -12.30 5.38
N PHE A 244 11.53 -11.18 4.72
CA PHE A 244 12.21 -10.75 3.50
C PHE A 244 13.71 -10.58 3.70
N VAL A 245 14.12 -9.81 4.71
CA VAL A 245 15.53 -9.54 4.99
C VAL A 245 16.28 -10.83 5.34
N ILE A 246 15.73 -11.66 6.22
CA ILE A 246 16.35 -12.92 6.65
C ILE A 246 16.51 -13.87 5.47
N ALA A 247 15.46 -14.08 4.68
CA ALA A 247 15.50 -14.93 3.50
C ALA A 247 16.56 -14.44 2.50
N ARG A 248 16.63 -13.12 2.23
CA ARG A 248 17.64 -12.55 1.34
C ARG A 248 19.06 -12.71 1.86
N MET A 249 19.29 -12.52 3.17
CA MET A 249 20.60 -12.73 3.78
C MET A 249 21.06 -14.20 3.73
N ARG A 250 20.12 -15.15 3.71
CA ARG A 250 20.39 -16.58 3.48
C ARG A 250 20.49 -16.97 2.01
N GLY A 251 20.45 -16.00 1.09
CA GLY A 251 20.53 -16.26 -0.35
C GLY A 251 19.27 -16.85 -0.97
N LEU A 252 18.13 -16.82 -0.28
CA LEU A 252 16.85 -17.32 -0.78
C LEU A 252 16.14 -16.25 -1.59
N ASP A 253 15.56 -16.63 -2.72
CA ASP A 253 14.72 -15.70 -3.48
C ASP A 253 13.33 -15.58 -2.87
N CYS A 254 12.83 -14.34 -2.87
CA CYS A 254 11.52 -13.96 -2.37
C CYS A 254 10.64 -13.49 -3.51
N ALA A 255 9.58 -14.22 -3.79
CA ALA A 255 8.47 -13.79 -4.63
C ALA A 255 7.50 -12.93 -3.79
N ILE A 256 7.33 -11.68 -4.17
CA ILE A 256 6.57 -10.69 -3.40
C ILE A 256 5.44 -10.16 -4.27
N THR A 257 4.23 -10.16 -3.72
CA THR A 257 3.05 -9.61 -4.41
C THR A 257 2.41 -8.44 -3.67
N GLU A 258 1.71 -7.59 -4.41
CA GLU A 258 0.90 -6.50 -3.88
C GLU A 258 -0.21 -6.12 -4.86
N TYR A 259 -1.27 -5.49 -4.36
CA TYR A 259 -2.30 -4.90 -5.22
C TYR A 259 -1.71 -3.91 -6.22
N ASN A 260 -2.24 -3.91 -7.44
CA ASN A 260 -1.99 -2.83 -8.39
C ASN A 260 -3.04 -1.70 -8.23
N TYR A 261 -2.86 -0.59 -8.94
CA TYR A 261 -3.82 0.51 -8.96
C TYR A 261 -5.18 0.11 -9.53
N HIS A 262 -5.20 -0.82 -10.50
CA HIS A 262 -6.44 -1.38 -11.04
C HIS A 262 -7.00 -2.44 -10.08
N ALA A 263 -8.31 -2.40 -9.81
CA ALA A 263 -8.98 -3.23 -8.79
C ALA A 263 -8.81 -4.75 -8.95
N SER A 264 -8.54 -5.22 -10.17
CA SER A 264 -8.40 -6.63 -10.52
C SER A 264 -6.97 -7.06 -10.84
N GLN A 265 -5.98 -6.20 -10.62
CA GLN A 265 -4.59 -6.51 -10.94
C GLN A 265 -3.72 -6.68 -9.69
N ILE A 266 -2.72 -7.54 -9.81
CA ILE A 266 -1.70 -7.75 -8.80
C ILE A 266 -0.31 -7.68 -9.45
N ILE A 267 0.66 -7.13 -8.74
CA ILE A 267 2.05 -7.11 -9.18
C ILE A 267 2.78 -8.26 -8.49
N LEU A 268 3.66 -8.93 -9.21
CA LEU A 268 4.59 -9.94 -8.69
C LEU A 268 6.02 -9.50 -9.02
N LYS A 269 6.89 -9.49 -8.01
CA LYS A 269 8.32 -9.21 -8.17
C LYS A 269 9.16 -10.24 -7.43
N ILE A 270 10.38 -10.45 -7.92
CA ILE A 270 11.40 -11.25 -7.24
C ILE A 270 12.40 -10.32 -6.57
N ASN A 271 12.64 -10.53 -5.28
CA ASN A 271 13.64 -9.81 -4.47
C ASN A 271 13.50 -8.29 -4.43
N ASP A 272 12.34 -7.78 -4.82
CA ASP A 272 12.03 -6.35 -4.87
C ASP A 272 10.58 -6.14 -4.48
N ALA A 273 10.31 -5.01 -3.83
CA ALA A 273 9.02 -4.70 -3.26
C ALA A 273 8.09 -4.09 -4.32
N PRO A 274 6.93 -4.72 -4.63
CA PRO A 274 6.00 -4.21 -5.64
C PRO A 274 5.54 -2.76 -5.44
N GLN A 275 5.38 -2.29 -4.19
CA GLN A 275 4.92 -0.93 -3.87
C GLN A 275 5.88 0.15 -4.35
N LEU A 276 7.16 -0.19 -4.50
CA LEU A 276 8.18 0.76 -4.94
C LEU A 276 8.09 1.02 -6.44
N LEU A 277 7.36 0.18 -7.20
CA LEU A 277 7.24 0.28 -8.66
C LEU A 277 8.58 0.59 -9.34
N ASN A 278 9.64 -0.10 -8.93
CA ASN A 278 10.92 -0.01 -9.61
C ASN A 278 10.81 -0.64 -11.01
N LEU A 279 10.42 0.18 -11.99
CA LEU A 279 10.16 -0.21 -13.38
C LEU A 279 11.34 0.15 -14.29
N LYS A 280 12.58 0.07 -13.78
CA LYS A 280 13.74 0.56 -14.53
C LYS A 280 13.91 -0.19 -15.85
N ASP A 281 13.82 -1.51 -15.81
CA ASP A 281 14.10 -2.36 -16.96
C ASP A 281 12.89 -2.37 -17.91
N GLU A 282 11.67 -2.44 -17.36
CA GLU A 282 10.43 -2.33 -18.12
C GLU A 282 10.30 -0.97 -18.81
N TRP A 283 10.73 0.11 -18.15
CA TRP A 283 10.77 1.43 -18.75
C TRP A 283 11.84 1.52 -19.85
N ALA A 284 13.04 1.00 -19.61
CA ALA A 284 14.09 0.99 -20.63
C ALA A 284 13.63 0.26 -21.90
N ALA A 285 12.89 -0.83 -21.77
CA ALA A 285 12.32 -1.59 -22.89
C ALA A 285 11.20 -0.85 -23.64
N ARG A 286 10.39 -0.03 -22.94
CA ARG A 286 9.20 0.61 -23.54
C ARG A 286 9.36 2.09 -23.87
N ARG A 287 10.34 2.80 -23.30
CA ARG A 287 10.46 4.27 -23.42
C ARG A 287 10.53 4.77 -24.86
N ASN A 288 11.08 3.97 -25.77
CA ASN A 288 11.27 4.32 -27.18
C ASN A 288 10.15 3.80 -28.09
N ILE A 289 9.19 3.03 -27.55
CA ILE A 289 8.05 2.50 -28.31
C ILE A 289 6.90 3.51 -28.18
N PRO A 290 6.48 4.17 -29.28
CA PRO A 290 5.34 5.09 -29.24
C PRO A 290 4.05 4.34 -28.94
N LEU A 291 3.16 4.97 -28.17
CA LEU A 291 1.79 4.49 -28.06
C LEU A 291 1.09 4.61 -29.43
N SER A 292 0.47 3.53 -29.86
CA SER A 292 -0.49 3.55 -30.96
C SER A 292 -1.68 4.45 -30.62
N GLU A 293 -2.44 4.86 -31.64
CA GLU A 293 -3.65 5.65 -31.44
C GLU A 293 -4.67 4.93 -30.55
N THR A 294 -4.76 3.60 -30.69
CA THR A 294 -5.62 2.77 -29.85
C THR A 294 -5.16 2.77 -28.39
N GLU A 295 -3.87 2.55 -28.13
CA GLU A 295 -3.34 2.54 -26.75
C GLU A 295 -3.48 3.91 -26.08
N ARG A 296 -3.29 5.00 -26.85
CA ARG A 296 -3.47 6.37 -26.37
C ARG A 296 -4.93 6.63 -26.00
N LYS A 297 -5.89 6.22 -26.85
CA LYS A 297 -7.33 6.34 -26.55
C LYS A 297 -7.72 5.54 -25.30
N GLU A 298 -7.19 4.34 -25.16
CA GLU A 298 -7.41 3.50 -23.98
C GLU A 298 -6.85 4.12 -22.69
N LEU A 299 -5.64 4.69 -22.76
CA LEU A 299 -5.03 5.42 -21.65
C LEU A 299 -5.93 6.57 -21.21
N TYR A 300 -6.34 7.45 -22.13
CA TYR A 300 -7.18 8.60 -21.78
C TYR A 300 -8.55 8.17 -21.27
N ARG A 301 -9.16 7.13 -21.83
CA ARG A 301 -10.39 6.55 -21.29
C ARG A 301 -10.20 6.08 -19.85
N TYR A 302 -9.08 5.42 -19.54
CA TYR A 302 -8.78 4.96 -18.19
C TYR A 302 -8.53 6.14 -17.22
N LEU A 303 -7.78 7.16 -17.64
CA LEU A 303 -7.57 8.38 -16.86
C LEU A 303 -8.90 9.11 -16.58
N ASP A 304 -9.79 9.23 -17.57
CA ASP A 304 -11.10 9.85 -17.39
C ASP A 304 -12.01 9.07 -16.44
N GLN A 305 -11.92 7.73 -16.45
CA GLN A 305 -12.61 6.90 -15.45
C GLN A 305 -12.12 7.21 -14.04
N ARG A 306 -10.80 7.36 -13.85
CA ARG A 306 -10.19 7.66 -12.54
C ARG A 306 -10.48 9.06 -12.02
N ARG A 307 -10.82 10.01 -12.89
CA ARG A 307 -11.28 11.36 -12.52
C ARG A 307 -12.64 11.37 -11.84
N ASN A 308 -13.43 10.30 -12.02
CA ASN A 308 -14.79 10.22 -11.52
C ASN A 308 -14.88 9.26 -10.32
N PRO A 309 -15.80 9.53 -9.36
CA PRO A 309 -16.11 8.56 -8.32
C PRO A 309 -16.61 7.24 -8.91
N LYS A 310 -16.34 6.14 -8.19
CA LYS A 310 -16.61 4.74 -8.56
C LYS A 310 -15.73 4.21 -9.70
N ALA A 311 -14.52 4.74 -9.85
CA ALA A 311 -13.53 4.23 -10.78
C ALA A 311 -13.16 2.75 -10.47
N PRO A 312 -12.77 1.93 -11.46
CA PRO A 312 -12.39 0.52 -11.28
C PRO A 312 -10.98 0.37 -10.67
N VAL A 313 -10.73 1.06 -9.56
CA VAL A 313 -9.44 1.14 -8.88
C VAL A 313 -9.50 0.40 -7.54
N PHE A 314 -8.36 -0.08 -7.05
CA PHE A 314 -8.32 -0.82 -5.79
C PHE A 314 -8.84 0.00 -4.60
N LEU A 315 -8.47 1.28 -4.54
CA LEU A 315 -8.98 2.25 -3.57
C LEU A 315 -9.35 3.54 -4.31
N ASP A 316 -10.65 3.85 -4.32
CA ASP A 316 -11.14 5.10 -4.90
C ASP A 316 -11.19 6.20 -3.83
N TYR A 317 -10.45 7.26 -4.09
CA TYR A 317 -10.36 8.42 -3.21
C TYR A 317 -11.19 9.61 -3.71
N GLN A 318 -11.78 9.55 -4.91
CA GLN A 318 -12.60 10.63 -5.45
C GLN A 318 -14.02 10.58 -4.86
N ARG A 319 -14.40 11.66 -4.16
CA ARG A 319 -15.71 11.79 -3.49
C ARG A 319 -16.71 12.66 -4.24
N SER A 320 -16.24 13.49 -5.16
CA SER A 320 -17.08 14.32 -6.02
C SER A 320 -16.62 14.21 -7.47
N LYS A 321 -17.52 14.55 -8.38
CA LYS A 321 -17.15 14.83 -9.77
C LYS A 321 -16.23 16.05 -9.82
N GLU A 322 -15.60 16.24 -10.97
CA GLU A 322 -14.83 17.44 -11.24
C GLU A 322 -15.73 18.69 -11.16
N SER A 323 -15.16 19.76 -10.61
CA SER A 323 -15.80 21.07 -10.52
C SER A 323 -15.37 21.95 -11.71
N GLY A 324 -16.23 22.89 -12.11
CA GLY A 324 -15.85 23.94 -13.06
C GLY A 324 -14.70 24.79 -12.51
N MET A 325 -13.81 25.25 -13.38
CA MET A 325 -12.61 26.00 -12.97
C MET A 325 -12.97 27.31 -12.26
N ASP A 326 -13.99 28.02 -12.74
CA ASP A 326 -14.43 29.30 -12.16
C ASP A 326 -15.09 29.11 -10.79
N ASP A 327 -15.95 28.10 -10.66
CA ASP A 327 -16.55 27.71 -9.37
C ASP A 327 -15.46 27.38 -8.35
N LEU A 328 -14.42 26.65 -8.78
CA LEU A 328 -13.32 26.26 -7.90
C LEU A 328 -12.47 27.46 -7.48
N LYS A 329 -12.19 28.40 -8.40
CA LYS A 329 -11.51 29.67 -8.06
C LYS A 329 -12.31 30.48 -7.05
N GLN A 330 -13.62 30.59 -7.24
CA GLN A 330 -14.51 31.30 -6.33
C GLN A 330 -14.55 30.63 -4.95
N GLN A 331 -14.74 29.31 -4.92
CA GLN A 331 -14.76 28.51 -3.69
C GLN A 331 -13.45 28.67 -2.90
N LEU A 332 -12.31 28.66 -3.59
CA LEU A 332 -11.00 28.80 -2.99
C LEU A 332 -10.55 30.26 -2.80
N ARG A 333 -11.39 31.25 -3.16
CA ARG A 333 -11.08 32.68 -3.07
C ARG A 333 -9.72 33.00 -3.70
N ILE A 334 -9.54 32.56 -4.95
CA ILE A 334 -8.33 32.78 -5.72
C ILE A 334 -8.46 34.11 -6.48
N PRO A 335 -7.53 35.06 -6.30
CA PRO A 335 -7.52 36.31 -7.06
C PRO A 335 -7.33 36.03 -8.57
N ASP A 336 -7.99 36.81 -9.43
CA ASP A 336 -8.03 36.57 -10.88
C ASP A 336 -6.65 36.46 -11.55
N ARG A 337 -5.67 37.22 -11.05
CA ARG A 337 -4.30 37.28 -11.61
C ARG A 337 -3.30 36.38 -10.88
N ALA A 338 -3.71 35.68 -9.83
CA ALA A 338 -2.80 34.84 -9.06
C ALA A 338 -2.42 33.59 -9.86
N ARG A 339 -1.12 33.29 -9.91
CA ARG A 339 -0.65 31.98 -10.35
C ARG A 339 -0.85 30.99 -9.22
N ILE A 340 -0.93 29.71 -9.54
CA ILE A 340 -1.39 28.65 -8.66
C ILE A 340 -0.39 27.49 -8.74
N ALA A 341 0.26 27.20 -7.63
CA ALA A 341 1.03 25.98 -7.44
C ALA A 341 0.20 24.97 -6.66
N LEU A 342 0.23 23.70 -7.07
CA LEU A 342 -0.40 22.60 -6.34
C LEU A 342 0.68 21.76 -5.66
N LEU A 343 0.68 21.74 -4.34
CA LEU A 343 1.52 20.90 -3.52
C LEU A 343 0.73 19.71 -2.99
N ILE A 344 1.22 18.50 -3.24
CA ILE A 344 0.51 17.25 -2.95
C ILE A 344 1.30 16.42 -1.95
N SER A 345 0.68 16.03 -0.84
CA SER A 345 1.28 15.13 0.15
C SER A 345 0.91 13.66 -0.07
N ASN A 346 1.69 12.77 0.54
CA ASN A 346 1.40 11.34 0.67
C ASN A 346 0.82 11.04 2.06
N LEU A 347 0.49 9.78 2.32
CA LEU A 347 0.34 9.30 3.70
C LEU A 347 1.72 9.27 4.36
N THR A 348 1.85 9.79 5.58
CA THR A 348 3.09 9.78 6.39
C THR A 348 3.57 8.37 6.75
N PHE A 349 2.74 7.35 6.53
CA PHE A 349 3.00 5.94 6.83
C PHE A 349 2.82 5.05 5.59
N ASP A 350 2.92 5.64 4.40
CA ASP A 350 3.00 4.88 3.16
C ASP A 350 4.27 4.02 3.15
N THR A 351 4.13 2.76 2.80
CA THR A 351 5.21 1.77 2.81
C THR A 351 6.26 2.05 1.73
N SER A 352 5.88 2.82 0.71
CA SER A 352 6.80 3.27 -0.34
C SER A 352 7.70 4.44 0.10
N LEU A 353 7.43 5.07 1.26
CA LEU A 353 8.28 6.15 1.80
C LEU A 353 9.69 5.64 2.12
N ARG A 354 10.65 6.06 1.30
CA ARG A 354 12.08 5.75 1.44
C ARG A 354 12.87 6.94 1.98
N ARG A 355 12.83 7.13 3.30
CA ARG A 355 13.55 8.25 3.94
C ARG A 355 15.05 8.23 3.70
N ASP A 356 15.62 7.04 3.55
CA ASP A 356 17.02 6.81 3.20
C ASP A 356 17.43 7.38 1.83
N ARG A 357 16.46 7.81 1.01
CA ARG A 357 16.69 8.37 -0.33
C ARG A 357 16.13 9.77 -0.52
N SER A 358 15.91 10.49 0.58
CA SER A 358 15.40 11.86 0.58
C SER A 358 16.43 12.80 1.20
N PHE A 359 16.58 14.01 0.63
CA PHE A 359 17.40 15.07 1.22
C PHE A 359 16.66 15.86 2.32
N PHE A 360 15.37 15.58 2.55
CA PHE A 360 14.63 15.95 3.75
C PHE A 360 14.49 14.75 4.69
N SER A 361 14.60 14.98 5.99
CA SER A 361 14.53 13.91 7.00
C SER A 361 13.13 13.30 7.10
N THR A 362 12.10 14.13 6.89
CA THR A 362 10.68 13.76 6.93
C THR A 362 9.90 14.51 5.84
N MET A 363 8.77 13.94 5.41
CA MET A 363 7.86 14.64 4.51
C MET A 363 7.25 15.88 5.19
N ASN A 364 7.03 15.83 6.50
CA ASN A 364 6.61 16.98 7.32
C ASN A 364 7.63 18.14 7.24
N GLU A 365 8.93 17.85 7.31
CA GLU A 365 9.99 18.86 7.13
C GLU A 365 9.91 19.49 5.74
N TRP A 366 9.80 18.67 4.69
CA TRP A 366 9.64 19.12 3.30
C TRP A 366 8.40 20.01 3.13
N LEU A 367 7.26 19.60 3.69
CA LEU A 367 6.00 20.34 3.63
C LEU A 367 6.16 21.75 4.24
N VAL A 368 6.61 21.83 5.49
CA VAL A 368 6.78 23.11 6.19
C VAL A 368 7.79 23.99 5.47
N TYR A 369 8.91 23.43 5.03
CA TYR A 369 9.93 24.16 4.28
C TYR A 369 9.36 24.74 2.98
N SER A 370 8.66 23.93 2.19
CA SER A 370 8.09 24.34 0.89
C SER A 370 7.05 25.44 1.04
N VAL A 371 6.18 25.34 2.06
CA VAL A 371 5.17 26.36 2.33
C VAL A 371 5.82 27.67 2.77
N ARG A 372 6.81 27.62 3.68
CA ARG A 372 7.54 28.83 4.12
C ARG A 372 8.23 29.53 2.95
N ARG A 373 8.92 28.78 2.09
CA ARG A 373 9.61 29.33 0.92
C ARG A 373 8.63 29.92 -0.09
N PHE A 374 7.55 29.21 -0.41
CA PHE A 374 6.53 29.74 -1.31
C PHE A 374 5.92 31.04 -0.80
N THR A 375 5.52 31.09 0.47
CA THR A 375 4.92 32.30 1.06
C THR A 375 5.86 33.50 1.02
N ALA A 376 7.17 33.28 1.23
CA ALA A 376 8.16 34.34 1.15
C ALA A 376 8.42 34.83 -0.29
N LEU A 377 8.45 33.90 -1.26
CA LEU A 377 8.81 34.20 -2.65
C LEU A 377 7.65 34.75 -3.48
N TYR A 378 6.42 34.29 -3.20
CA TYR A 378 5.24 34.56 -4.03
C TYR A 378 4.04 35.07 -3.23
N PRO A 379 4.13 36.23 -2.56
CA PRO A 379 3.06 36.74 -1.70
C PRO A 379 1.73 37.01 -2.44
N ASN A 380 1.76 37.20 -3.76
CA ASN A 380 0.59 37.50 -4.59
C ASN A 380 0.03 36.27 -5.35
N ASP A 381 0.70 35.12 -5.27
CA ASP A 381 0.28 33.87 -5.90
C ASP A 381 -0.26 32.88 -4.86
N ILE A 382 -0.99 31.85 -5.30
CA ILE A 382 -1.64 30.90 -4.41
C ILE A 382 -0.91 29.56 -4.40
N LEU A 383 -0.62 29.05 -3.20
CA LEU A 383 -0.25 27.65 -2.97
C LEU A 383 -1.48 26.88 -2.51
N ILE A 384 -1.92 25.91 -3.31
CA ILE A 384 -2.92 24.94 -2.89
C ILE A 384 -2.17 23.72 -2.33
N ILE A 385 -2.48 23.34 -1.10
CA ILE A 385 -1.97 22.11 -0.48
C ILE A 385 -3.09 21.08 -0.48
N ARG A 386 -2.89 19.95 -1.15
CA ARG A 386 -3.80 18.80 -1.10
C ARG A 386 -3.20 17.73 -0.21
N THR A 387 -3.79 17.53 0.97
CA THR A 387 -3.43 16.38 1.82
C THR A 387 -4.06 15.10 1.30
N HIS A 388 -3.49 13.95 1.65
CA HIS A 388 -3.90 12.68 1.05
C HIS A 388 -5.29 12.29 1.58
N PRO A 389 -6.31 12.05 0.72
CA PRO A 389 -7.67 11.70 1.17
C PRO A 389 -7.72 10.44 2.06
N GLY A 390 -6.77 9.52 1.84
CA GLY A 390 -6.51 8.36 2.68
C GLY A 390 -6.34 8.66 4.18
N GLU A 391 -5.90 9.86 4.57
CA GLU A 391 -5.73 10.20 5.99
C GLU A 391 -7.07 10.19 6.74
N SER A 392 -8.15 10.61 6.06
CA SER A 392 -9.51 10.53 6.58
C SER A 392 -10.22 9.21 6.23
N LEU A 393 -9.67 8.44 5.28
CA LEU A 393 -10.31 7.28 4.65
C LEU A 393 -9.71 5.92 5.04
N ILE A 394 -8.68 5.83 5.87
CA ILE A 394 -8.13 4.52 6.26
C ILE A 394 -8.50 4.28 7.72
N ALA A 395 -9.74 3.84 7.93
CA ALA A 395 -10.30 3.67 9.28
C ALA A 395 -9.68 2.59 10.18
N PRO A 396 -9.03 1.51 9.72
CA PRO A 396 -8.23 0.72 10.65
C PRO A 396 -6.94 1.43 11.06
N LEU A 397 -6.46 2.39 10.25
CA LEU A 397 -5.17 3.07 10.41
C LEU A 397 -5.34 4.58 10.59
N GLN A 398 -6.39 5.00 11.31
CA GLN A 398 -6.65 6.41 11.57
C GLN A 398 -5.34 7.12 11.90
N VAL A 399 -5.00 8.11 11.07
CA VAL A 399 -3.73 8.82 11.20
C VAL A 399 -3.72 9.47 12.56
N SER A 400 -2.71 9.15 13.35
CA SER A 400 -2.68 9.61 14.74
C SER A 400 -2.51 11.14 14.83
N LYS A 401 -2.04 11.79 13.74
CA LYS A 401 -2.00 13.24 13.53
C LYS A 401 -2.07 13.53 12.03
N ARG A 402 -3.08 14.27 11.57
CA ARG A 402 -3.25 14.62 10.15
C ARG A 402 -2.20 15.64 9.72
N ILE A 403 -1.84 15.64 8.44
CA ILE A 403 -0.93 16.62 7.86
C ILE A 403 -1.52 18.03 7.95
N GLY A 404 -2.84 18.18 7.76
CA GLY A 404 -3.53 19.46 7.88
C GLY A 404 -3.34 20.09 9.27
N ASP A 405 -3.57 19.30 10.32
CA ASP A 405 -3.38 19.73 11.71
C ASP A 405 -1.92 20.11 12.00
N MET A 406 -0.98 19.29 11.54
CA MET A 406 0.47 19.54 11.68
C MET A 406 0.89 20.85 11.01
N LEU A 407 0.41 21.11 9.79
CA LEU A 407 0.68 22.35 9.08
C LEU A 407 0.10 23.56 9.82
N ILE A 408 -1.15 23.49 10.27
CA ILE A 408 -1.78 24.60 11.01
C ILE A 408 -0.98 24.92 12.27
N GLU A 409 -0.57 23.91 13.04
CA GLU A 409 0.27 24.08 14.24
C GLU A 409 1.64 24.71 13.90
N ALA A 410 2.31 24.22 12.84
CA ALA A 410 3.64 24.70 12.42
C ALA A 410 3.67 26.18 11.97
N PHE A 411 2.50 26.77 11.69
CA PHE A 411 2.30 28.16 11.30
C PHE A 411 1.54 28.99 12.34
N GLY A 412 1.49 28.54 13.61
CA GLY A 412 0.89 29.31 14.70
C GLY A 412 -0.65 29.34 14.66
N TYR A 413 -1.26 28.25 14.25
CA TYR A 413 -2.71 28.03 14.14
C TYR A 413 -3.43 28.89 13.09
N SER A 414 -2.68 29.53 12.19
CA SER A 414 -3.23 30.22 11.03
C SER A 414 -2.26 30.06 9.85
N LEU A 415 -2.76 29.55 8.72
CA LEU A 415 -1.94 29.45 7.51
C LEU A 415 -1.77 30.84 6.87
N PRO A 416 -0.67 31.09 6.14
CA PRO A 416 -0.49 32.32 5.40
C PRO A 416 -1.65 32.62 4.45
N SER A 417 -1.97 33.90 4.25
CA SER A 417 -3.13 34.35 3.45
C SER A 417 -3.08 33.92 1.99
N ASN A 418 -1.91 33.53 1.48
CA ASN A 418 -1.68 33.05 0.12
C ASN A 418 -1.60 31.51 0.03
N VAL A 419 -1.96 30.80 1.10
CA VAL A 419 -2.03 29.33 1.15
C VAL A 419 -3.49 28.88 1.25
N ARG A 420 -3.85 27.80 0.56
CA ARG A 420 -5.16 27.15 0.61
C ARG A 420 -4.98 25.67 0.93
N LEU A 421 -5.42 25.26 2.12
CA LEU A 421 -5.38 23.85 2.53
C LEU A 421 -6.65 23.14 2.10
N ILE A 422 -6.52 22.13 1.25
CA ILE A 422 -7.56 21.16 0.90
C ILE A 422 -7.29 19.89 1.71
N ASP A 423 -7.83 19.86 2.93
CA ASP A 423 -7.57 18.77 3.87
C ASP A 423 -8.23 17.43 3.43
N SER A 424 -7.88 16.34 4.11
CA SER A 424 -8.13 14.97 3.70
C SER A 424 -9.60 14.57 3.67
N ASP A 425 -10.45 15.23 4.44
CA ASP A 425 -11.90 15.04 4.43
C ASP A 425 -12.63 15.95 3.43
N ASN A 426 -11.95 16.97 2.91
CA ASN A 426 -12.47 17.86 1.88
C ASN A 426 -12.74 17.06 0.58
N LYS A 427 -13.97 17.21 0.07
CA LYS A 427 -14.50 16.45 -1.06
C LYS A 427 -13.99 16.93 -2.42
N THR A 428 -13.28 18.05 -2.49
CA THR A 428 -12.78 18.64 -3.74
C THR A 428 -12.02 17.60 -4.56
N ASN A 429 -12.39 17.48 -5.84
CA ASN A 429 -11.78 16.55 -6.76
C ASN A 429 -10.31 16.93 -7.02
N THR A 430 -9.40 15.96 -6.90
CA THR A 430 -7.96 16.24 -6.99
C THR A 430 -7.53 16.59 -8.42
N PHE A 431 -8.22 16.07 -9.43
CA PHE A 431 -7.92 16.37 -10.83
C PHE A 431 -8.38 17.78 -11.22
N SER A 432 -9.47 18.29 -10.64
CA SER A 432 -9.85 19.70 -10.81
C SER A 432 -8.78 20.65 -10.26
N LEU A 433 -8.16 20.34 -9.11
CA LEU A 433 -7.02 21.10 -8.59
C LEU A 433 -5.81 21.01 -9.55
N GLY A 434 -5.56 19.83 -10.12
CA GLY A 434 -4.53 19.61 -11.13
C GLY A 434 -4.77 20.42 -12.41
N GLN A 435 -6.01 20.52 -12.88
CA GLN A 435 -6.37 21.36 -14.04
C GLN A 435 -6.21 22.85 -13.74
N LEU A 436 -6.49 23.26 -12.51
CA LEU A 436 -6.39 24.67 -12.08
C LEU A 436 -4.94 25.17 -11.92
N ALA A 437 -4.04 24.35 -11.36
CA ALA A 437 -2.66 24.77 -11.06
C ALA A 437 -1.75 24.84 -12.30
N GLN A 438 -0.77 25.74 -12.33
CA GLN A 438 0.21 25.82 -13.44
C GLN A 438 1.38 24.85 -13.26
N ILE A 439 1.69 24.49 -12.01
CA ILE A 439 2.80 23.62 -11.64
C ILE A 439 2.42 22.70 -10.48
N TYR A 440 2.98 21.50 -10.49
CA TYR A 440 2.79 20.50 -9.46
C TYR A 440 4.08 20.32 -8.65
N ILE A 441 3.95 20.21 -7.34
CA ILE A 441 5.03 19.88 -6.42
C ILE A 441 4.57 18.68 -5.60
N SER A 442 5.35 17.62 -5.60
CA SER A 442 5.01 16.38 -4.88
C SER A 442 6.22 15.83 -4.17
N PHE A 443 6.00 15.10 -3.07
CA PHE A 443 7.06 14.32 -2.45
C PHE A 443 7.22 12.99 -3.17
N MET A 444 6.20 12.13 -3.13
CA MET A 444 6.35 10.73 -3.57
C MET A 444 5.14 10.16 -4.33
N SER A 445 4.05 10.91 -4.47
CA SER A 445 2.74 10.40 -4.93
C SER A 445 2.84 9.49 -6.17
N SER A 446 2.31 8.28 -6.07
CA SER A 446 2.71 7.18 -6.95
C SER A 446 1.87 7.14 -8.24
N ALA A 447 0.59 6.75 -8.18
CA ALA A 447 -0.27 6.82 -9.37
C ALA A 447 -0.54 8.26 -9.83
N LEU A 448 -0.88 9.14 -8.89
CA LEU A 448 -1.33 10.51 -9.22
C LEU A 448 -0.26 11.31 -9.94
N ASN A 449 1.03 11.07 -9.67
CA ASN A 449 2.09 11.77 -10.40
C ASN A 449 2.10 11.40 -11.87
N ALA A 450 1.95 10.11 -12.22
CA ALA A 450 1.85 9.67 -13.60
C ALA A 450 0.57 10.21 -14.28
N GLU A 451 -0.55 10.25 -13.54
CA GLU A 451 -1.82 10.79 -14.05
C GLU A 451 -1.75 12.30 -14.33
N LEU A 452 -1.17 13.08 -13.40
CA LEU A 452 -1.02 14.52 -13.56
C LEU A 452 0.03 14.90 -14.62
N ALA A 453 1.10 14.11 -14.77
CA ALA A 453 2.11 14.32 -15.81
C ALA A 453 1.50 14.31 -17.22
N CYS A 454 0.43 13.53 -17.44
CA CYS A 454 -0.30 13.50 -18.71
C CYS A 454 -0.97 14.84 -19.09
N ASN A 455 -1.11 15.78 -18.14
CA ASN A 455 -1.57 17.14 -18.43
C ASN A 455 -0.49 18.03 -19.09
N GLY A 456 0.78 17.59 -19.08
CA GLY A 456 1.89 18.33 -19.69
C GLY A 456 2.35 19.57 -18.91
N LYS A 457 2.02 19.69 -17.63
CA LYS A 457 2.47 20.80 -16.78
C LYS A 457 3.80 20.48 -16.11
N ALA A 458 4.55 21.51 -15.72
CA ALA A 458 5.77 21.31 -14.94
C ALA A 458 5.47 20.55 -13.64
N GLN A 459 6.34 19.61 -13.27
CA GLN A 459 6.15 18.78 -12.10
C GLN A 459 7.47 18.54 -11.39
N ILE A 460 7.59 19.05 -10.17
CA ILE A 460 8.73 18.83 -9.28
C ILE A 460 8.41 17.65 -8.36
N VAL A 461 9.34 16.70 -8.27
CA VAL A 461 9.21 15.52 -7.41
C VAL A 461 10.38 15.47 -6.42
N ALA A 462 10.15 15.89 -5.18
CA ALA A 462 11.20 16.10 -4.18
C ALA A 462 11.66 14.81 -3.47
N GLY A 463 10.80 13.79 -3.38
CA GLY A 463 11.09 12.52 -2.73
C GLY A 463 11.28 11.36 -3.72
N PRO A 464 11.56 10.15 -3.23
CA PRO A 464 11.94 9.00 -4.06
C PRO A 464 10.72 8.31 -4.71
N ALA A 465 10.10 8.97 -5.69
CA ALA A 465 8.98 8.42 -6.45
C ALA A 465 9.43 7.62 -7.68
N HIS A 466 8.63 6.63 -8.11
CA HIS A 466 8.93 5.80 -9.29
C HIS A 466 8.89 6.56 -10.62
N VAL A 467 8.25 7.73 -10.67
CA VAL A 467 8.21 8.61 -11.85
C VAL A 467 9.52 9.37 -12.08
N ARG A 468 10.44 9.40 -11.09
CA ARG A 468 11.73 10.09 -11.21
C ARG A 468 12.66 9.42 -12.21
N GLY A 469 13.52 10.20 -12.86
CA GLY A 469 14.53 9.72 -13.80
C GLY A 469 13.93 9.15 -15.10
N ARG A 470 12.68 9.53 -15.43
CA ARG A 470 11.96 9.04 -16.63
C ARG A 470 11.94 10.06 -17.77
N GLY A 471 12.46 11.26 -17.54
CA GLY A 471 12.63 12.30 -18.55
C GLY A 471 11.48 13.31 -18.65
N PHE A 472 10.41 13.16 -17.85
CA PHE A 472 9.25 14.05 -17.87
C PHE A 472 9.00 14.81 -16.55
N THR A 473 9.74 14.51 -15.49
CA THR A 473 9.68 15.21 -14.19
C THR A 473 10.95 16.03 -13.95
N ILE A 474 10.87 16.97 -13.00
CA ILE A 474 11.99 17.74 -12.48
C ILE A 474 12.35 17.18 -11.11
N ASP A 475 13.52 16.58 -11.00
CA ASP A 475 13.88 15.68 -9.91
C ASP A 475 15.10 16.19 -9.14
N PRO A 476 14.95 17.16 -8.21
CA PRO A 476 16.08 17.64 -7.42
C PRO A 476 16.73 16.50 -6.63
N GLU A 477 18.05 16.51 -6.54
CA GLU A 477 18.84 15.55 -5.75
C GLU A 477 19.31 16.15 -4.42
N THR A 478 19.35 17.47 -4.33
CA THR A 478 19.78 18.22 -3.14
C THR A 478 18.74 19.24 -2.69
N LYS A 479 18.88 19.70 -1.43
CA LYS A 479 18.03 20.76 -0.88
C LYS A 479 18.27 22.09 -1.60
N GLU A 480 19.50 22.34 -2.01
CA GLU A 480 19.94 23.52 -2.75
C GLU A 480 19.32 23.56 -4.15
N GLU A 481 19.35 22.45 -4.89
CA GLU A 481 18.66 22.32 -6.18
C GLU A 481 17.14 22.52 -6.03
N TYR A 482 16.55 21.92 -4.99
CA TYR A 482 15.13 22.11 -4.71
C TYR A 482 14.81 23.59 -4.43
N ASP A 483 15.64 24.27 -3.65
CA ASP A 483 15.46 25.70 -3.37
C ASP A 483 15.58 26.55 -4.65
N HIS A 484 16.56 26.25 -5.51
CA HIS A 484 16.70 26.91 -6.81
C HIS A 484 15.44 26.74 -7.68
N LEU A 485 14.82 25.56 -7.69
CA LEU A 485 13.56 25.32 -8.38
C LEU A 485 12.40 26.12 -7.77
N LEU A 486 12.31 26.21 -6.43
CA LEU A 486 11.29 27.02 -5.76
C LEU A 486 11.46 28.52 -6.05
N ASN A 487 12.68 29.03 -6.16
CA ASN A 487 12.97 30.44 -6.49
C ASN A 487 12.50 30.85 -7.90
N ARG A 488 12.30 29.87 -8.80
CA ARG A 488 11.89 30.08 -10.20
C ARG A 488 10.64 29.30 -10.58
N LEU A 489 9.82 28.95 -9.58
CA LEU A 489 8.72 28.00 -9.67
C LEU A 489 7.79 28.26 -10.87
N PHE A 490 7.41 29.53 -11.08
CA PHE A 490 6.51 29.92 -12.16
C PHE A 490 7.20 30.30 -13.47
N ASP A 491 8.54 30.25 -13.51
CA ASP A 491 9.34 30.41 -14.73
C ASP A 491 9.68 29.06 -15.36
N LEU A 492 9.34 27.96 -14.68
CA LEU A 492 9.52 26.60 -15.20
C LEU A 492 8.57 26.39 -16.39
N PRO A 493 9.08 26.00 -17.56
CA PRO A 493 8.23 25.80 -18.73
C PRO A 493 7.33 24.58 -18.52
N PRO A 494 6.14 24.55 -19.15
CA PRO A 494 5.38 23.32 -19.26
C PRO A 494 6.19 22.24 -19.98
N MET A 495 5.78 20.98 -19.85
CA MET A 495 6.45 19.87 -20.51
C MET A 495 6.47 20.08 -22.02
N SER A 496 7.59 19.77 -22.67
CA SER A 496 7.65 19.68 -24.12
C SER A 496 6.75 18.55 -24.63
N SER A 497 6.45 18.54 -25.93
CA SER A 497 5.69 17.44 -26.55
C SER A 497 6.38 16.08 -26.36
N GLU A 498 7.71 16.03 -26.34
CA GLU A 498 8.47 14.81 -26.08
C GLU A 498 8.30 14.35 -24.63
N GLN A 499 8.45 15.26 -23.67
CA GLN A 499 8.27 14.95 -22.24
C GLN A 499 6.85 14.47 -21.95
N LYS A 500 5.84 15.11 -22.55
CA LYS A 500 4.44 14.68 -22.43
C LYS A 500 4.22 13.27 -23.02
N ASN A 501 4.83 12.97 -24.18
CA ASN A 501 4.77 11.62 -24.74
C ASN A 501 5.44 10.57 -23.83
N LEU A 502 6.56 10.91 -23.17
CA LEU A 502 7.19 10.04 -22.18
C LEU A 502 6.28 9.83 -20.96
N ALA A 503 5.62 10.89 -20.47
CA ALA A 503 4.67 10.80 -19.38
C ALA A 503 3.50 9.87 -19.71
N GLU A 504 2.91 9.99 -20.90
CA GLU A 504 1.82 9.12 -21.38
C GLU A 504 2.26 7.65 -21.50
N ARG A 505 3.43 7.39 -22.10
CA ARG A 505 3.99 6.02 -22.18
C ARG A 505 4.22 5.43 -20.80
N TYR A 506 4.77 6.21 -19.87
CA TYR A 506 5.02 5.75 -18.52
C TYR A 506 3.71 5.52 -17.75
N ALA A 507 2.73 6.40 -17.87
CA ALA A 507 1.41 6.23 -17.25
C ALA A 507 0.71 4.96 -17.75
N ARG A 508 0.77 4.68 -19.06
CA ARG A 508 0.26 3.42 -19.63
C ARG A 508 0.97 2.21 -19.04
N LEU A 509 2.31 2.22 -19.02
CA LEU A 509 3.11 1.16 -18.42
C LEU A 509 2.74 0.94 -16.93
N SER A 510 2.84 1.97 -16.09
CA SER A 510 2.74 1.81 -14.64
C SER A 510 1.31 1.60 -14.14
N LEU A 511 0.30 2.14 -14.82
CA LEU A 511 -1.08 2.12 -14.33
C LEU A 511 -1.96 1.03 -14.97
N MET A 512 -1.57 0.50 -16.13
CA MET A 512 -2.39 -0.43 -16.91
C MET A 512 -1.63 -1.71 -17.26
N ASP A 513 -0.46 -1.58 -17.87
CA ASP A 513 0.22 -2.75 -18.43
C ASP A 513 1.03 -3.53 -17.39
N TYR A 514 1.48 -2.86 -16.33
CA TYR A 514 2.30 -3.46 -15.29
C TYR A 514 1.44 -4.05 -14.18
N GLY A 515 1.02 -5.31 -14.35
CA GLY A 515 0.31 -6.07 -13.31
C GLY A 515 -0.62 -7.13 -13.91
N PHE A 516 -0.72 -8.27 -13.25
CA PHE A 516 -1.47 -9.43 -13.72
C PHE A 516 -2.93 -9.33 -13.33
N LYS A 517 -3.84 -9.43 -14.31
CA LYS A 517 -5.27 -9.49 -14.06
C LYS A 517 -5.63 -10.85 -13.47
N LEU A 518 -6.08 -10.86 -12.22
CA LEU A 518 -6.56 -12.09 -11.61
C LEU A 518 -7.95 -12.44 -12.14
N PRO A 519 -8.29 -13.74 -12.21
CA PRO A 519 -9.60 -14.19 -12.64
C PRO A 519 -10.72 -13.90 -11.62
N PHE A 520 -10.39 -13.20 -10.53
CA PHE A 520 -11.33 -12.76 -9.51
C PHE A 520 -10.94 -11.38 -8.99
N SER A 521 -11.94 -10.60 -8.58
CA SER A 521 -11.67 -9.31 -7.93
C SER A 521 -11.05 -9.49 -6.56
N LEU A 522 -10.06 -8.64 -6.28
CA LEU A 522 -9.43 -8.46 -4.97
C LEU A 522 -10.03 -7.26 -4.21
N ALA A 523 -10.86 -6.44 -4.84
CA ALA A 523 -11.32 -5.19 -4.25
C ALA A 523 -12.40 -5.43 -3.16
N PRO A 524 -12.27 -4.81 -1.98
CA PRO A 524 -13.27 -4.91 -0.91
C PRO A 524 -14.68 -4.49 -1.33
N ASP A 525 -14.78 -3.46 -2.19
CA ASP A 525 -16.05 -2.90 -2.65
C ASP A 525 -16.75 -3.77 -3.70
N ASP A 526 -15.97 -4.49 -4.52
CA ASP A 526 -16.50 -5.47 -5.47
C ASP A 526 -17.11 -6.69 -4.77
N LEU A 527 -16.64 -7.01 -3.57
CA LEU A 527 -17.24 -8.05 -2.73
C LEU A 527 -18.60 -7.62 -2.14
N LEU A 528 -18.94 -6.33 -2.18
CA LEU A 528 -20.18 -5.74 -1.68
C LEU A 528 -21.17 -5.37 -2.79
N ARG A 529 -20.67 -5.02 -3.99
CA ARG A 529 -21.53 -4.81 -5.17
C ARG A 529 -22.07 -6.17 -5.61
N HIS A 530 -23.39 -6.33 -5.46
CA HIS A 530 -24.13 -7.55 -5.80
C HIS A 530 -23.95 -8.02 -7.26
N GLU A 531 -23.41 -7.18 -8.15
CA GLU A 531 -23.22 -7.47 -9.57
C GLU A 531 -21.98 -8.32 -9.87
N ILE A 532 -21.01 -8.41 -8.95
CA ILE A 532 -19.82 -9.30 -9.09
C ILE A 532 -20.10 -10.66 -8.41
N ARG A 533 -21.37 -11.06 -8.33
CA ARG A 533 -21.78 -12.29 -7.63
C ARG A 533 -21.67 -13.58 -8.42
N GLU A 534 -21.38 -13.57 -9.73
CA GLU A 534 -21.57 -14.81 -10.52
C GLU A 534 -20.41 -15.24 -11.44
N LYS A 535 -19.40 -14.41 -11.71
CA LYS A 535 -18.18 -14.88 -12.42
C LYS A 535 -17.12 -15.37 -11.43
N LEU A 536 -17.58 -16.29 -10.59
CA LEU A 536 -16.95 -16.82 -9.38
C LEU A 536 -15.68 -17.60 -9.72
N PHE A 537 -14.70 -17.48 -8.82
CA PHE A 537 -13.53 -18.36 -8.70
C PHE A 537 -13.80 -19.77 -9.21
N ASN A 538 -13.25 -20.12 -10.38
CA ASN A 538 -13.28 -21.49 -10.84
C ASN A 538 -12.00 -22.18 -10.35
N LEU A 539 -12.16 -23.27 -9.58
CA LEU A 539 -11.03 -24.07 -9.12
C LEU A 539 -10.19 -24.60 -10.30
N ASP A 540 -10.82 -24.81 -11.46
CA ASP A 540 -10.12 -25.24 -12.67
C ASP A 540 -8.99 -24.29 -13.05
N GLN A 541 -9.10 -22.99 -12.73
CA GLN A 541 -8.05 -22.00 -13.01
C GLN A 541 -6.76 -22.24 -12.20
N LEU A 542 -6.84 -23.00 -11.10
CA LEU A 542 -5.66 -23.40 -10.33
C LEU A 542 -4.93 -24.57 -10.97
N MET A 543 -5.59 -25.32 -11.87
CA MET A 543 -5.00 -26.47 -12.55
C MET A 543 -3.87 -26.03 -13.49
N PRO A 544 -2.85 -26.87 -13.71
CA PRO A 544 -1.79 -26.60 -14.70
C PRO A 544 -2.38 -26.31 -16.09
N ASN A 545 -1.87 -25.28 -16.77
CA ASN A 545 -2.27 -24.86 -18.13
C ASN A 545 -3.71 -24.33 -18.28
N HIS A 546 -4.42 -24.07 -17.18
CA HIS A 546 -5.76 -23.50 -17.21
C HIS A 546 -5.78 -21.99 -16.94
N SER A 547 -4.66 -21.44 -16.46
CA SER A 547 -4.51 -20.01 -16.22
C SER A 547 -3.05 -19.61 -16.36
N ASP A 548 -2.76 -18.94 -17.47
CA ASP A 548 -1.51 -18.24 -17.76
C ASP A 548 -0.93 -17.47 -16.57
N VAL A 549 -1.78 -16.79 -15.80
CA VAL A 549 -1.36 -16.04 -14.61
C VAL A 549 -0.91 -16.97 -13.49
N PHE A 550 -1.66 -18.03 -13.16
CA PHE A 550 -1.22 -18.98 -12.12
C PHE A 550 -0.02 -19.80 -12.56
N ASP A 551 0.06 -20.18 -13.84
CA ASP A 551 1.23 -20.86 -14.40
C ASP A 551 2.49 -19.98 -14.26
N TYR A 552 2.41 -18.72 -14.70
CA TYR A 552 3.49 -17.76 -14.53
C TYR A 552 3.88 -17.56 -13.06
N PHE A 553 2.90 -17.41 -12.17
CA PHE A 553 3.15 -17.19 -10.74
C PHE A 553 3.85 -18.39 -10.13
N CYS A 554 3.37 -19.60 -10.40
CA CYS A 554 3.97 -20.82 -9.88
C CYS A 554 5.39 -21.02 -10.40
N ASP A 555 5.64 -20.76 -11.68
CA ASP A 555 6.98 -20.86 -12.26
C ASP A 555 7.94 -19.85 -11.63
N VAL A 556 7.54 -18.58 -11.54
CA VAL A 556 8.35 -17.52 -10.92
C VAL A 556 8.62 -17.83 -9.44
N ILE A 557 7.62 -18.24 -8.67
CA ILE A 557 7.76 -18.57 -7.24
C ILE A 557 8.68 -19.79 -7.05
N ALA A 558 8.60 -20.77 -7.94
CA ALA A 558 9.47 -21.94 -7.92
C ALA A 558 10.91 -21.64 -8.40
N GLY A 559 11.14 -20.46 -8.98
CA GLY A 559 12.43 -20.05 -9.53
C GLY A 559 12.73 -20.61 -10.92
N LYS A 560 11.69 -20.97 -11.67
CA LYS A 560 11.80 -21.17 -13.12
C LYS A 560 11.82 -19.78 -13.76
N HIS A 561 12.63 -19.61 -14.81
CA HIS A 561 12.55 -18.43 -15.66
C HIS A 561 11.41 -18.68 -16.64
N PRO A 562 10.21 -18.11 -16.43
CA PRO A 562 9.20 -18.17 -17.47
C PRO A 562 9.79 -17.52 -18.72
N ASP A 563 9.50 -18.08 -19.89
CA ASP A 563 9.73 -17.36 -21.14
C ASP A 563 9.16 -15.94 -21.01
N ASN A 564 9.77 -14.94 -21.66
CA ASN A 564 9.35 -13.52 -21.68
C ASN A 564 7.89 -13.26 -22.16
N ARG A 565 7.03 -14.28 -22.22
CA ARG A 565 5.62 -14.28 -22.63
C ARG A 565 4.80 -13.16 -21.99
N PHE A 566 5.17 -12.65 -20.81
CA PHE A 566 4.36 -11.67 -20.06
C PHE A 566 4.96 -10.26 -19.96
N SER A 567 6.13 -9.98 -20.55
CA SER A 567 6.75 -8.64 -20.48
C SER A 567 6.10 -7.59 -21.40
N GLY A 568 4.96 -7.87 -22.05
CA GLY A 568 4.46 -7.01 -23.13
C GLY A 568 2.97 -6.99 -23.45
N ASN A 569 2.18 -8.03 -23.17
CA ASN A 569 0.78 -8.08 -23.59
C ASN A 569 -0.15 -8.45 -22.43
N LEU A 570 -0.65 -7.44 -21.73
CA LEU A 570 -1.85 -7.54 -20.90
C LEU A 570 -2.91 -6.55 -21.39
N ALA A 571 -3.16 -6.59 -22.70
CA ALA A 571 -4.39 -6.09 -23.29
C ALA A 571 -5.09 -7.28 -23.97
N THR A 572 -6.37 -7.45 -23.62
CA THR A 572 -7.37 -8.29 -24.31
C THR A 572 -7.16 -9.81 -24.32
N ASN A 573 -7.73 -10.52 -23.34
CA ASN A 573 -9.05 -11.16 -23.49
C ASN A 573 -9.65 -11.52 -22.13
#